data_AF-A0A3D4PDJ7-F1
#
_entry.id   AF-A0A3D4PDJ7-F1
#
_cell.length_a   1.000
_cell.length_b   1.000
_cell.length_c   1.000
_cell.angle_alpha   90.00
_cell.angle_beta   90.00
_cell.angle_gamma   90.00
#
_symmetry.space_group_name_H-M   'P 1'
#
loop_
_entity.id
_entity.type
_entity.pdbx_description
1 polymer ?
#
loop_
_entity_poly.entity_id
_entity_poly.type
_entity_poly.pdbx_seq_one_letter_code
_entity_poly.pdbx_strand_id
1 'polypeptide(L)' 'MTKYSKVKARSTTILTVRHQGKVAIGGDGQVTYGDNVLKNDT' A
#
# COMPACT_ATOMS: atom_id res chain seq x y z
N MET A 1 -8.43 -9.93 -30.16
CA MET A 1 -8.32 -10.53 -28.81
C MET A 1 -7.37 -9.67 -27.99
N THR A 2 -7.91 -8.66 -27.31
CA THR A 2 -7.12 -7.58 -26.68
C THR A 2 -6.52 -8.09 -25.37
N LYS A 3 -5.19 -8.11 -25.30
CA LYS A 3 -4.40 -8.61 -24.17
C LYS A 3 -4.41 -7.54 -23.07
N TYR A 4 -5.27 -7.67 -22.06
CA TYR A 4 -5.24 -6.80 -20.89
C TYR A 4 -3.97 -7.08 -20.08
N SER A 5 -2.97 -6.20 -20.21
CA SER A 5 -1.77 -6.20 -19.40
C SER A 5 -2.15 -5.86 -17.96
N LYS A 6 -2.00 -6.82 -17.04
CA LYS A 6 -2.29 -6.64 -15.61
C LYS A 6 -1.39 -5.54 -15.03
N VAL A 7 -1.97 -4.38 -14.68
CA VAL A 7 -1.24 -3.29 -14.03
C VAL A 7 -0.74 -3.79 -12.67
N LYS A 8 0.56 -3.64 -12.41
CA LYS A 8 1.19 -4.08 -11.15
C LYS A 8 0.92 -3.01 -10.08
N ALA A 9 -0.15 -3.21 -9.31
CA ALA A 9 -0.47 -2.31 -8.19
C ALA A 9 0.59 -2.41 -7.09
N ARG A 10 1.08 -1.25 -6.60
CA ARG A 10 1.91 -1.13 -5.40
C ARG A 10 1.02 -0.51 -4.32
N SER A 11 0.75 -1.28 -3.28
CA SER A 11 -0.14 -0.88 -2.17
C SER A 11 0.67 -0.45 -0.95
N THR A 12 -0.02 -0.05 0.10
CA THR A 12 0.55 0.32 1.40
C THR A 12 1.34 -0.84 2.02
N THR A 13 2.58 -0.57 2.43
CA THR A 13 3.36 -1.46 3.28
C THR A 13 2.95 -1.25 4.74
N ILE A 14 2.61 -2.32 5.44
CA ILE A 14 2.37 -2.29 6.90
C ILE A 14 3.48 -3.07 7.59
N LEU A 15 4.10 -2.46 8.60
CA LEU A 15 5.07 -3.09 9.49
C LEU A 15 4.55 -3.05 10.93
N THR A 16 4.81 -4.13 11.67
CA THR A 16 4.48 -4.21 13.09
C THR A 16 5.67 -4.68 13.90
N VAL A 17 5.76 -4.19 15.14
CA VAL A 17 6.74 -4.63 16.12
C VAL A 17 6.02 -4.96 17.42
N ARG A 18 6.35 -6.11 18.01
CA ARG A 18 5.90 -6.51 19.34
C ARG A 18 7.06 -6.44 20.31
N HIS A 19 6.89 -5.71 21.40
CA HIS A 19 7.89 -5.58 22.45
C HIS A 19 7.21 -5.51 23.82
N GLN A 20 7.66 -6.37 24.76
CA GLN A 20 7.16 -6.41 26.14
C GLN A 20 5.62 -6.44 26.25
N GLY A 21 4.97 -7.27 25.45
CA GLY A 21 3.50 -7.39 25.45
C GLY A 21 2.76 -6.23 24.79
N LYS A 22 3.44 -5.17 24.35
CA LYS A 22 2.88 -4.05 23.60
C LYS A 22 3.15 -4.20 22.11
N VAL A 23 2.27 -3.63 21.30
CA VAL A 23 2.34 -3.69 19.84
C VAL A 23 2.34 -2.27 19.28
N ALA A 24 3.25 -2.01 18.34
CA ALA A 24 3.27 -0.83 17.50
C ALA A 24 3.00 -1.23 16.05
N ILE A 25 2.19 -0.44 15.34
CA ILE A 25 1.81 -0.65 13.93
C ILE A 25 2.09 0.65 13.18
N GLY A 26 2.72 0.55 12.02
CA GLY A 26 2.94 1.68 11.11
C GLY A 26 2.86 1.23 9.65
N GLY A 27 2.48 2.15 8.77
CA GLY A 27 2.50 1.91 7.33
C GLY A 27 2.84 3.16 6.55
N ASP A 28 3.26 3.00 5.30
CA ASP A 28 3.65 4.10 4.41
C ASP A 28 2.45 4.89 3.82
N GLY A 29 1.24 4.33 3.91
CA GLY A 29 -0.02 5.00 3.58
C GLY A 29 -0.23 5.33 2.10
N GLN A 30 0.56 4.75 1.20
CA GLN A 30 0.55 5.11 -0.22
C GLN A 30 0.01 3.99 -1.11
N VAL A 31 -0.90 4.34 -2.01
CA VAL A 31 -1.37 3.48 -3.11
C VAL A 31 -0.95 4.13 -4.43
N THR A 32 -0.21 3.40 -5.27
CA THR A 32 0.24 3.88 -6.59
C THR A 32 -0.36 3.01 -7.69
N TYR A 33 -0.99 3.64 -8.68
CA TYR A 33 -1.54 3.00 -9.89
C TYR A 33 -0.91 3.60 -11.14
N GLY A 34 -0.03 2.84 -11.81
CA GLY A 34 0.81 3.39 -12.88
C GLY A 34 1.78 4.44 -12.32
N ASP A 35 1.76 5.66 -12.87
CA ASP A 35 2.58 6.80 -12.42
C ASP A 35 1.85 7.72 -11.41
N ASN A 36 0.60 7.42 -11.04
CA ASN A 36 -0.22 8.29 -10.19
C ASN A 36 -0.35 7.75 -8.77
N VAL A 37 -0.20 8.64 -7.79
CA VAL A 37 -0.49 8.38 -6.38
C VAL A 37 -1.98 8.59 -6.16
N LEU A 38 -2.69 7.52 -5.79
CA LEU A 38 -4.10 7.58 -5.43
C LEU A 38 -4.19 7.79 -3.91
N LYS A 39 -4.54 9.02 -3.52
CA LYS A 39 -4.90 9.34 -2.14
C LYS A 39 -6.36 9.76 -2.12
N ASN A 40 -7.13 9.17 -1.22
CA ASN A 40 -8.51 9.57 -0.99
C ASN A 40 -8.50 10.97 -0.35
N ASP A 41 -9.06 11.97 -1.02
CA ASP A 41 -9.37 13.26 -0.40
C ASP A 41 -10.75 13.16 0.25
N THR A 42 -10.92 13.75 1.43
CA THR A 42 -12.21 13.75 2.17
C THR A 42 -12.95 15.04 1.93
#